data_AF-A0A317CE74-F1
#
_entry.id   AF-A0A317CE74-F1
#
_cell.length_a   1.000
_cell.length_b   1.000
_cell.length_c   1.000
_cell.angle_alpha   90.00
_cell.angle_beta   90.00
_cell.angle_gamma   90.00
#
_symmetry.space_group_name_H-M   'P 1'
#
loop_
_entity.id
_entity.type
_entity.pdbx_description
1 polymer ?
#
loop_
_entity_poly.entity_id
_entity_poly.type
_entity_poly.pdbx_seq_one_letter_code
_entity_poly.pdbx_strand_id
1 'polypeptide(L)'
;MTDKIDYNNPLQGVGLKQMLTEIVDHYGFPILFAYLNINCFKNNPSIAASVKFLKKTEWARHKVEVFYLYQYKNLPKVSSEQFALPPRERIVPAHQKPREPAVLSLEDAEIQNEKRAKKVALRDQNTGARRGSSKAYNERRNAGFGKSRSSDPWKSDKKSSSSTSNGPGSAADPWGNWKGGGD
;
A
#
# COMPACT_ATOMS: atom_id res chain seq x y z
N MET A 1 19.80 35.05 -2.82
CA MET A 1 18.74 35.05 -3.84
C MET A 1 17.80 33.91 -3.51
N THR A 2 16.53 34.19 -3.23
CA THR A 2 15.51 33.14 -3.12
C THR A 2 15.18 32.70 -4.54
N ASP A 3 15.79 31.60 -4.97
CA ASP A 3 15.47 30.98 -6.25
C ASP A 3 13.97 30.69 -6.24
N LYS A 4 13.22 31.41 -7.09
CA LYS A 4 11.78 31.17 -7.26
C LYS A 4 11.61 29.73 -7.66
N ILE A 5 11.10 28.92 -6.74
CA ILE A 5 10.72 27.54 -7.01
C ILE A 5 9.50 27.64 -7.93
N ASP A 6 9.74 27.62 -9.24
CA ASP A 6 8.68 27.64 -10.23
C ASP A 6 7.98 26.28 -10.20
N TYR A 7 6.76 26.27 -9.66
CA TYR A 7 5.89 25.10 -9.55
C TYR A 7 5.29 24.74 -10.92
N ASN A 8 6.11 24.27 -11.86
CA ASN A 8 5.64 23.92 -13.21
C ASN A 8 5.28 22.43 -13.33
N ASN A 9 4.31 21.96 -12.54
CA ASN A 9 3.81 20.59 -12.70
C ASN A 9 2.80 20.55 -13.87
N PRO A 10 3.03 19.75 -14.93
CA PRO A 10 2.13 19.69 -16.08
C PRO A 10 0.75 19.07 -15.77
N LEU A 11 0.52 18.60 -14.53
CA LEU A 11 -0.80 18.23 -14.02
C LEU A 11 -1.61 19.42 -13.49
N GLN A 12 -1.00 20.59 -13.30
CA GLN A 12 -1.73 21.82 -12.96
C GLN A 12 -2.54 22.27 -14.17
N GLY A 13 -3.87 22.35 -14.00
CA GLY A 13 -4.80 22.74 -15.07
C GLY A 13 -5.32 21.58 -15.94
N VAL A 14 -4.70 20.39 -15.91
CA VAL A 14 -5.20 19.24 -16.67
C VAL A 14 -6.24 18.46 -15.86
N GLY A 15 -7.46 18.38 -16.41
CA GLY A 15 -8.55 17.60 -15.83
C GLY A 15 -8.33 16.09 -15.96
N LEU A 16 -8.82 15.32 -14.99
CA LEU A 16 -8.72 13.85 -14.97
C LEU A 16 -9.28 13.19 -16.25
N LYS A 17 -10.37 13.74 -16.80
CA LYS A 17 -10.97 13.27 -18.05
C LYS A 17 -10.05 13.50 -19.24
N GLN A 18 -9.49 14.71 -19.35
CA GLN A 18 -8.60 15.06 -20.45
C GLN A 18 -7.32 14.23 -20.41
N MET A 19 -6.67 14.17 -19.25
CA MET A 19 -5.48 13.35 -19.03
C MET A 19 -5.72 11.90 -19.43
N LEU A 20 -6.84 11.30 -18.97
CA LEU A 20 -7.14 9.91 -19.32
C LEU A 20 -7.41 9.73 -20.82
N THR A 21 -8.05 10.71 -21.46
CA THR A 21 -8.32 10.67 -22.90
C THR A 21 -7.02 10.66 -23.68
N GLU A 22 -6.06 11.54 -23.36
CA GLU A 22 -4.74 11.60 -24.01
C GLU A 22 -3.97 10.27 -23.88
N ILE A 23 -3.98 9.66 -22.69
CA ILE A 23 -3.26 8.38 -22.46
C ILE A 23 -3.93 7.24 -23.23
N VAL A 24 -5.26 7.17 -23.21
CA VAL A 24 -6.01 6.11 -23.88
C VAL A 24 -5.92 6.25 -25.40
N ASP A 25 -5.91 7.47 -25.93
CA ASP A 25 -5.76 7.75 -27.36
C ASP A 25 -4.38 7.26 -27.87
N HIS A 26 -3.33 7.45 -27.06
CA HIS A 26 -1.98 7.04 -27.44
C HIS A 26 -1.69 5.55 -27.22
N TYR A 27 -2.14 4.96 -26.09
CA TYR A 27 -1.76 3.59 -25.69
C TYR A 27 -2.90 2.57 -25.73
N GLY A 28 -4.15 3.01 -25.63
CA GLY A 28 -5.30 2.13 -25.50
C GLY A 28 -5.42 1.41 -24.15
N PHE A 29 -6.64 1.02 -23.79
CA PHE A 29 -6.94 0.34 -22.53
C PHE A 29 -6.13 -0.95 -22.24
N PRO A 30 -5.80 -1.81 -23.23
CA PRO A 30 -5.03 -3.03 -22.98
C PRO A 30 -3.66 -2.76 -22.36
N ILE A 31 -2.92 -1.78 -22.91
CA ILE A 31 -1.61 -1.39 -22.41
C ILE A 31 -1.74 -0.80 -21.00
N LEU A 32 -2.71 0.09 -20.78
CA LEU A 32 -2.93 0.65 -19.44
C LEU A 32 -3.19 -0.46 -18.40
N PHE A 33 -4.00 -1.46 -18.74
CA PHE A 33 -4.25 -2.59 -17.84
C PHE A 33 -2.99 -3.40 -17.58
N ALA A 34 -2.21 -3.72 -18.62
CA ALA A 34 -1.00 -4.53 -18.50
C ALA A 34 0.07 -3.87 -17.60
N TYR A 35 0.25 -2.55 -17.72
CA TYR A 35 1.23 -1.80 -16.93
C TYR A 35 0.73 -1.42 -15.53
N LEU A 36 -0.50 -0.90 -15.41
CA LEU A 36 -1.02 -0.37 -14.15
C LEU A 36 -1.70 -1.43 -13.28
N ASN A 37 -2.17 -2.52 -13.90
CA ASN A 37 -2.97 -3.59 -13.29
C ASN A 37 -4.16 -3.04 -12.50
N ILE A 38 -4.95 -2.15 -13.14
CA ILE A 38 -6.16 -1.56 -12.58
C ILE A 38 -7.37 -2.15 -13.31
N ASN A 39 -8.20 -2.89 -12.58
CA ASN A 39 -9.33 -3.66 -13.14
C ASN A 39 -10.37 -2.82 -13.91
N CYS A 40 -10.47 -1.51 -13.65
CA CYS A 40 -11.41 -0.66 -14.38
C CYS A 40 -11.09 -0.58 -15.89
N PHE A 41 -9.83 -0.78 -16.28
CA PHE A 41 -9.42 -0.78 -17.69
C PHE A 41 -9.65 -2.13 -18.39
N LYS A 42 -9.89 -3.21 -17.64
CA LYS A 42 -10.20 -4.54 -18.18
C LYS A 42 -11.70 -4.79 -18.28
N ASN A 43 -12.43 -4.54 -17.20
CA ASN A 43 -13.82 -5.01 -17.09
C ASN A 43 -14.85 -4.06 -17.72
N ASN A 44 -14.58 -2.75 -17.75
CA ASN A 44 -15.47 -1.75 -18.35
C ASN A 44 -14.62 -0.62 -18.99
N PRO A 45 -13.91 -0.90 -20.11
CA PRO A 45 -13.03 0.06 -20.76
C PRO A 45 -13.85 1.20 -21.37
N SER A 46 -14.10 2.24 -20.59
CA SER A 46 -14.78 3.47 -21.01
C SER A 46 -14.25 4.64 -20.23
N ILE A 47 -13.95 5.74 -20.93
CA ILE A 47 -13.42 6.98 -20.32
C ILE A 47 -14.35 7.47 -19.20
N ALA A 48 -15.66 7.46 -19.41
CA ALA A 48 -16.62 7.93 -18.40
C ALA A 48 -16.65 7.05 -17.15
N ALA A 49 -16.62 5.72 -17.33
CA ALA A 49 -16.61 4.76 -16.21
C ALA A 49 -15.28 4.84 -15.43
N SER A 50 -14.15 4.87 -16.14
CA SER A 50 -12.82 5.02 -15.55
C SER A 50 -12.69 6.34 -14.77
N VAL A 51 -13.17 7.46 -15.30
CA VAL A 51 -13.14 8.75 -14.57
C VAL A 51 -13.97 8.69 -13.29
N LYS A 52 -15.18 8.09 -13.33
CA LYS A 52 -16.01 7.90 -12.12
C LYS A 52 -15.29 7.04 -11.09
N PHE A 53 -14.59 5.98 -11.51
CA PHE A 53 -13.79 5.12 -10.64
C PHE A 53 -12.60 5.88 -10.03
N LEU A 54 -11.80 6.55 -10.86
CA LEU A 54 -10.60 7.29 -10.42
C LEU A 54 -10.94 8.46 -9.48
N LYS A 55 -12.15 9.04 -9.56
CA LYS A 55 -12.63 10.02 -8.57
C LYS A 55 -12.85 9.42 -7.18
N LYS A 56 -13.25 8.15 -7.09
CA LYS A 56 -13.51 7.45 -5.81
C LYS A 56 -12.28 6.75 -5.26
N THR A 57 -11.32 6.43 -6.12
CA THR A 57 -10.16 5.60 -5.78
C THR A 57 -8.87 6.38 -5.95
N GLU A 58 -8.46 7.09 -4.90
CA GLU A 58 -7.34 8.02 -4.93
C GLU A 58 -6.00 7.36 -5.31
N TRP A 59 -5.67 6.20 -4.72
CA TRP A 59 -4.42 5.51 -5.06
C TRP A 59 -4.34 5.15 -6.55
N ALA A 60 -5.49 4.85 -7.17
CA ALA A 60 -5.57 4.53 -8.60
C ALA A 60 -5.39 5.80 -9.44
N ARG A 61 -6.00 6.92 -9.02
CA ARG A 61 -5.78 8.24 -9.62
C ARG A 61 -4.29 8.59 -9.59
N HIS A 62 -3.63 8.47 -8.45
CA HIS A 62 -2.20 8.76 -8.33
C HIS A 62 -1.37 7.87 -9.25
N LYS A 63 -1.67 6.58 -9.36
CA LYS A 63 -0.97 5.70 -10.31
C LYS A 63 -1.10 6.17 -11.77
N VAL A 64 -2.29 6.58 -12.20
CA VAL A 64 -2.51 7.09 -13.56
C VAL A 64 -1.79 8.42 -13.77
N GLU A 65 -1.78 9.32 -12.77
CA GLU A 65 -1.07 10.60 -12.84
C GLU A 65 0.46 10.40 -12.92
N VAL A 66 1.01 9.46 -12.14
CA VAL A 66 2.42 9.06 -12.24
C VAL A 66 2.74 8.53 -13.64
N PHE A 67 1.86 7.69 -14.20
CA PHE A 67 2.03 7.17 -15.54
C PHE A 67 2.01 8.28 -16.59
N TYR A 68 1.10 9.25 -16.46
CA TYR A 68 1.04 10.41 -17.35
C TYR A 68 2.34 11.22 -17.33
N LEU A 69 2.90 11.49 -16.14
CA LEU A 69 4.12 12.29 -16.02
C LEU A 69 5.35 11.61 -16.63
N TYR A 70 5.56 10.32 -16.33
CA TYR A 70 6.83 9.65 -16.67
C TYR A 70 6.77 8.79 -17.92
N GLN A 71 5.60 8.27 -18.29
CA GLN A 71 5.48 7.48 -19.52
C GLN A 71 4.98 8.35 -20.66
N TYR A 72 3.90 9.12 -20.44
CA TYR A 72 3.33 9.92 -21.53
C TYR A 72 4.08 11.25 -21.77
N LYS A 73 4.40 12.01 -20.71
CA LYS A 73 5.22 13.23 -20.82
C LYS A 73 6.72 12.96 -20.76
N ASN A 74 7.10 11.71 -20.45
CA ASN A 74 8.48 11.23 -20.47
C ASN A 74 9.47 12.14 -19.71
N LEU A 75 9.03 12.62 -18.55
CA LEU A 75 9.83 13.48 -17.69
C LEU A 75 10.95 12.68 -16.99
N PRO A 76 12.07 13.31 -16.64
CA PRO A 76 13.10 12.67 -15.85
C PRO A 76 12.55 12.28 -14.47
N LYS A 77 13.08 11.21 -13.89
CA LYS A 77 12.68 10.73 -12.58
C LYS A 77 13.07 11.75 -11.51
N VAL A 78 12.13 12.07 -10.64
CA VAL A 78 12.35 12.95 -9.48
C VAL A 78 13.14 12.24 -8.37
N SER A 79 13.66 13.02 -7.42
CA SER A 79 14.32 12.48 -6.22
C SER A 79 13.37 11.63 -5.37
N SER A 80 13.93 10.77 -4.51
CA SER A 80 13.16 9.90 -3.61
C SER A 80 12.19 10.68 -2.70
N GLU A 81 12.62 11.82 -2.19
CA GLU A 81 11.80 12.70 -1.33
C GLU A 81 10.59 13.25 -2.08
N GLN A 82 10.79 13.75 -3.30
CA GLN A 82 9.71 14.23 -4.15
C GLN A 82 8.79 13.09 -4.60
N PHE A 83 9.31 11.87 -4.74
CA PHE A 83 8.49 10.72 -5.14
C PHE A 83 7.52 10.28 -4.03
N ALA A 84 7.86 10.52 -2.76
CA ALA A 84 6.99 10.24 -1.62
C ALA A 84 5.75 11.16 -1.59
N LEU A 85 5.86 12.36 -2.15
CA LEU A 85 4.75 13.30 -2.30
C LEU A 85 3.77 12.84 -3.40
N PRO A 86 2.47 13.21 -3.27
CA PRO A 86 1.47 12.88 -4.27
C PRO A 86 1.80 13.55 -5.62
N PRO A 87 1.40 12.95 -6.75
CA PRO A 87 1.88 13.35 -8.08
C PRO A 87 1.63 14.83 -8.44
N ARG A 88 0.52 15.40 -7.95
CA ARG A 88 0.15 16.81 -8.17
C ARG A 88 0.97 17.82 -7.35
N GLU A 89 1.55 17.40 -6.23
CA GLU A 89 2.35 18.26 -5.35
C GLU A 89 3.84 18.23 -5.69
N ARG A 90 4.25 17.35 -6.61
CA ARG A 90 5.64 17.24 -7.04
C ARG A 90 6.08 18.49 -7.76
N ILE A 91 7.28 18.94 -7.42
CA ILE A 91 7.94 20.09 -8.06
C ILE A 91 8.73 19.56 -9.26
N VAL A 92 8.40 20.04 -10.46
CA VAL A 92 9.16 19.79 -11.68
C VAL A 92 9.95 21.07 -11.99
N PRO A 93 11.29 21.03 -11.96
CA PRO A 93 12.11 22.18 -12.29
C PRO A 93 11.81 22.72 -13.69
N ALA A 94 11.76 24.04 -13.86
CA ALA A 94 11.36 24.69 -15.11
C ALA A 94 12.23 24.35 -16.34
N HIS A 95 13.47 23.89 -16.13
CA HIS A 95 14.36 23.45 -17.20
C HIS A 95 13.99 22.10 -17.80
N GLN A 96 13.14 21.31 -17.13
CA GLN A 96 12.70 20.00 -17.58
C GLN A 96 11.43 20.14 -18.41
N LYS A 97 11.52 19.80 -19.70
CA LYS A 97 10.39 19.86 -20.63
C LYS A 97 9.86 18.46 -20.93
N PRO A 98 8.55 18.28 -21.14
CA PRO A 98 7.99 17.03 -21.64
C PRO A 98 8.65 16.61 -22.97
N ARG A 99 8.84 15.31 -23.13
CA ARG A 99 9.33 14.67 -24.36
C ARG A 99 8.21 13.86 -25.02
N GLU A 100 8.53 13.26 -26.16
CA GLU A 100 7.65 12.28 -26.81
C GLU A 100 7.31 11.13 -25.86
N PRO A 101 6.06 10.62 -25.92
CA PRO A 101 5.61 9.51 -25.10
C PRO A 101 6.50 8.27 -25.25
N ALA A 102 6.73 7.58 -24.14
CA ALA A 102 7.47 6.33 -24.13
C ALA A 102 6.75 5.28 -24.98
N VAL A 103 7.49 4.52 -25.79
CA VAL A 103 6.94 3.37 -26.50
C VAL A 103 6.75 2.24 -25.49
N LEU A 104 5.52 1.78 -25.31
CA LEU A 104 5.15 0.72 -24.39
C LEU A 104 4.60 -0.46 -25.20
N SER A 105 5.19 -1.64 -25.08
CA SER A 105 4.75 -2.86 -25.76
C SER A 105 4.00 -3.78 -24.79
N LEU A 106 3.10 -4.62 -25.30
CA LEU A 106 2.38 -5.59 -24.48
C LEU A 106 3.32 -6.71 -24.02
N GLU A 107 4.25 -7.09 -24.87
CA GLU A 107 5.28 -8.10 -24.62
C GLU A 107 6.17 -7.69 -23.43
N ASP A 108 6.58 -6.43 -23.37
CA ASP A 108 7.37 -5.91 -22.24
C ASP A 108 6.55 -5.96 -20.94
N ALA A 109 5.25 -5.66 -21.00
CA ALA A 109 4.39 -5.70 -19.84
C ALA A 109 4.24 -7.13 -19.27
N GLU A 110 4.13 -8.13 -20.15
CA GLU A 110 4.09 -9.56 -19.78
C GLU A 110 5.38 -9.98 -19.09
N ILE A 111 6.54 -9.64 -19.66
CA ILE A 111 7.85 -9.92 -19.06
C ILE A 111 7.94 -9.29 -17.65
N GLN A 112 7.48 -8.05 -17.49
CA GLN A 112 7.48 -7.37 -16.18
C GLN A 112 6.50 -8.01 -15.19
N ASN A 113 5.35 -8.51 -15.64
CA ASN A 113 4.39 -9.21 -14.80
C ASN A 113 4.91 -10.58 -14.37
N GLU A 114 5.55 -11.33 -15.28
CA GLU A 114 6.22 -12.59 -14.94
C GLU A 114 7.33 -12.40 -13.93
N LYS A 115 8.19 -11.37 -14.12
CA LYS A 115 9.26 -11.05 -13.15
C LYS A 115 8.67 -10.75 -11.77
N ARG A 116 7.57 -9.99 -11.71
CA ARG A 116 6.84 -9.72 -10.47
C ARG A 116 6.29 -11.01 -9.85
N ALA A 117 5.66 -11.89 -10.64
CA ALA A 117 5.13 -13.17 -10.17
C ALA A 117 6.23 -14.11 -9.65
N LYS A 118 7.35 -14.23 -10.37
CA LYS A 118 8.53 -15.02 -9.97
C LYS A 118 9.12 -14.52 -8.65
N LYS A 119 9.24 -13.19 -8.46
CA LYS A 119 9.72 -12.59 -7.20
C LYS A 119 8.78 -12.87 -6.02
N VAL A 120 7.47 -12.83 -6.24
CA VAL A 120 6.46 -13.18 -5.22
C VAL A 120 6.55 -14.67 -4.86
N ALA A 121 6.62 -15.56 -5.85
CA ALA A 121 6.77 -17.00 -5.63
C ALA A 121 8.06 -17.34 -4.87
N LEU A 122 9.19 -16.69 -5.21
CA LEU A 122 10.45 -16.84 -4.49
C LEU A 122 10.32 -16.38 -3.02
N ARG A 123 9.66 -15.24 -2.79
CA ARG A 123 9.40 -14.75 -1.43
C ARG A 123 8.56 -15.76 -0.65
N ASP A 124 7.51 -16.32 -1.27
CA ASP A 124 6.63 -17.31 -0.65
C ASP A 124 7.42 -18.56 -0.24
N GLN A 125 8.22 -19.12 -1.15
CA GLN A 125 9.12 -20.25 -0.87
C GLN A 125 10.10 -19.96 0.29
N ASN A 126 10.65 -18.76 0.37
CA ASN A 126 11.59 -18.36 1.43
C ASN A 126 10.89 -18.04 2.78
N THR A 127 9.66 -17.50 2.74
CA THR A 127 8.88 -17.18 3.95
C THR A 127 8.10 -18.36 4.51
N GLY A 128 7.80 -19.38 3.70
CA GLY A 128 7.23 -20.65 4.14
C GLY A 128 8.12 -21.41 5.12
N ALA A 129 9.46 -21.18 5.07
CA ALA A 129 10.41 -21.78 6.01
C ALA A 129 10.58 -20.99 7.33
N ARG A 130 10.23 -19.69 7.37
CA ARG A 130 10.44 -18.81 8.55
C ARG A 130 9.18 -18.44 9.34
N ARG A 131 7.99 -18.78 8.87
CA ARG A 131 6.79 -18.74 9.71
C ARG A 131 6.59 -20.08 10.40
N GLY A 132 7.07 -20.19 11.63
CA GLY A 132 6.49 -21.09 12.61
C GLY A 132 4.96 -20.94 12.54
N SER A 133 4.32 -22.01 12.09
CA SER A 133 2.95 -22.05 11.61
C SER A 133 1.95 -21.56 12.68
N SER A 134 1.40 -20.35 12.49
CA SER A 134 0.21 -19.91 13.25
C SER A 134 -1.02 -20.77 12.95
N LYS A 135 -0.98 -21.57 11.86
CA LYS A 135 -2.00 -22.56 11.53
C LYS A 135 -1.94 -23.75 12.50
N ALA A 136 -0.75 -24.27 12.80
CA ALA A 136 -0.56 -25.35 13.76
C ALA A 136 -0.89 -24.94 15.21
N TYR A 137 -0.62 -23.69 15.59
CA TYR A 137 -1.04 -23.14 16.90
C TYR A 137 -2.57 -23.01 17.01
N ASN A 138 -3.24 -22.54 15.95
CA ASN A 138 -4.71 -22.42 15.94
C ASN A 138 -5.43 -23.78 15.80
N GLU A 139 -4.88 -24.75 15.07
CA GLU A 139 -5.40 -26.13 14.98
C GLU A 139 -5.34 -26.84 16.34
N ARG A 140 -4.25 -26.67 17.10
CA ARG A 140 -4.14 -27.23 18.47
C ARG A 140 -5.12 -26.57 19.45
N ARG A 141 -5.41 -25.29 19.28
CA ARG A 141 -6.40 -24.56 20.12
C ARG A 141 -7.83 -24.97 19.80
N ASN A 142 -8.15 -25.28 18.54
CA ASN A 142 -9.50 -25.66 18.13
C ASN A 142 -9.79 -27.17 18.31
N ALA A 143 -8.75 -28.00 18.42
CA ALA A 143 -8.89 -29.43 18.72
C ALA A 143 -9.27 -29.75 20.18
N GLY A 144 -9.31 -28.75 21.08
CA GLY A 144 -9.56 -28.94 22.52
C GLY A 144 -10.97 -28.62 23.02
N PHE A 145 -11.89 -28.16 22.16
CA PHE A 145 -13.25 -27.80 22.60
C PHE A 145 -14.28 -28.89 22.30
N GLY A 146 -14.18 -29.99 23.06
CA GLY A 146 -15.11 -31.11 23.00
C GLY A 146 -15.29 -31.79 24.36
N LYS A 147 -16.25 -31.30 25.16
CA LYS A 147 -16.94 -31.94 26.30
C LYS A 147 -16.08 -32.61 27.41
N SER A 148 -16.08 -32.03 28.61
CA SER A 148 -16.59 -32.70 29.84
C SER A 148 -16.51 -31.81 31.10
N ARG A 149 -17.70 -31.47 31.61
CA ARG A 149 -18.18 -31.43 33.01
C ARG A 149 -17.18 -31.23 34.17
N SER A 150 -17.50 -30.19 34.96
CA SER A 150 -17.56 -30.16 36.44
C SER A 150 -16.25 -30.23 37.25
N SER A 151 -15.75 -29.06 37.67
CA SER A 151 -15.26 -28.80 39.04
C SER A 151 -14.87 -27.32 39.20
N ASP A 152 -15.67 -26.57 39.97
CA ASP A 152 -15.35 -25.21 40.41
C ASP A 152 -14.14 -25.22 41.37
N PRO A 153 -13.02 -24.53 41.06
CA PRO A 153 -11.82 -24.55 41.90
C PRO A 153 -11.83 -23.49 43.03
N TRP A 154 -12.98 -22.86 43.31
CA TRP A 154 -13.11 -21.82 44.35
C TRP A 154 -13.60 -22.36 45.70
N LYS A 155 -12.92 -23.39 46.21
CA LYS A 155 -13.08 -23.87 47.59
C LYS A 155 -11.75 -24.37 48.13
N SER A 156 -11.11 -23.57 49.00
CA SER A 156 -10.82 -23.91 50.42
C SER A 156 -9.63 -23.12 50.99
N ASP A 157 -9.94 -22.29 51.99
CA ASP A 157 -9.34 -22.20 53.34
C ASP A 157 -7.85 -21.82 53.59
N LYS A 158 -7.71 -20.68 54.33
CA LYS A 158 -6.76 -20.33 55.43
C LYS A 158 -5.23 -20.43 55.16
N LYS A 159 -4.33 -19.54 55.59
CA LYS A 159 -4.19 -18.72 56.82
C LYS A 159 -2.92 -17.81 56.69
N SER A 160 -2.93 -16.60 57.31
CA SER A 160 -1.81 -15.79 57.92
C SER A 160 -0.43 -15.67 57.21
N SER A 161 0.30 -14.53 57.14
CA SER A 161 0.45 -13.33 57.99
C SER A 161 1.42 -12.31 57.34
N SER A 162 1.36 -11.05 57.80
CA SER A 162 2.37 -9.96 57.79
C SER A 162 2.88 -9.43 56.42
N SER A 163 3.10 -8.14 56.15
CA SER A 163 2.94 -6.84 56.86
C SER A 163 3.44 -5.74 55.90
N THR A 164 2.75 -4.58 55.84
CA THR A 164 3.30 -3.20 55.66
C THR A 164 4.05 -2.88 54.33
N SER A 165 3.97 -1.76 53.61
CA SER A 165 3.26 -0.47 53.47
C SER A 165 3.75 0.06 52.08
N ASN A 166 3.09 0.87 51.25
CA ASN A 166 2.72 2.29 51.28
C ASN A 166 2.37 2.64 49.80
N GLY A 167 1.34 3.45 49.53
CA GLY A 167 1.10 4.05 48.19
C GLY A 167 1.83 5.41 48.03
N PRO A 168 1.44 6.30 47.08
CA PRO A 168 0.77 6.08 45.79
C PRO A 168 1.38 6.92 44.61
N GLY A 169 0.97 6.62 43.36
CA GLY A 169 0.57 7.67 42.40
C GLY A 169 1.49 8.08 41.23
N SER A 170 0.98 7.87 40.01
CA SER A 170 1.21 8.60 38.74
C SER A 170 2.55 8.35 38.01
N ALA A 171 2.62 8.15 36.69
CA ALA A 171 1.72 8.45 35.59
C ALA A 171 1.87 7.38 34.47
N ALA A 172 0.80 7.12 33.73
CA ALA A 172 0.75 6.16 32.64
C ALA A 172 1.36 6.74 31.35
N ASP A 173 2.35 6.05 30.79
CA ASP A 173 2.86 6.31 29.43
C ASP A 173 1.89 5.74 28.37
N PRO A 174 1.50 6.50 27.33
CA PRO A 174 0.45 6.13 26.37
C PRO A 174 0.91 5.13 25.28
N TRP A 175 2.10 4.55 25.44
CA TRP A 175 2.69 3.59 24.50
C TRP A 175 2.95 2.26 25.22
N GLY A 176 1.89 1.78 25.90
CA GLY A 176 1.85 0.56 26.71
C GLY A 176 2.48 -0.63 26.01
N ASN A 177 3.70 -0.92 26.47
CA ASN A 177 4.54 -1.98 25.99
C ASN A 177 4.05 -3.34 26.52
N TRP A 178 4.27 -4.36 25.70
CA TRP A 178 3.91 -5.74 25.92
C TRP A 178 4.61 -6.36 27.14
N LYS A 179 3.86 -6.87 28.13
CA LYS A 179 4.14 -8.13 28.85
C LYS A 179 3.04 -8.46 29.86
N GLY A 180 2.52 -9.69 29.78
CA GLY A 180 1.73 -10.32 30.85
C GLY A 180 2.60 -10.67 32.05
N GLY A 181 1.99 -10.63 33.23
CA GLY A 181 2.62 -10.67 34.55
C GLY A 181 3.05 -12.04 35.09
N GLY A 182 3.63 -11.97 36.29
CA GLY A 182 4.39 -12.98 37.03
C GLY A 182 5.77 -12.37 37.33
N ASP A 183 6.15 -11.98 38.55
CA ASP A 183 5.75 -12.35 39.91
C ASP A 183 5.52 -11.07 40.75
#